data_AF-W5PYX4-F1
#
_entry.id   AF-W5PYX4-F1
#
_cell.length_a   1.000
_cell.length_b   1.000
_cell.length_c   1.000
_cell.angle_alpha   90.00
_cell.angle_beta   90.00
_cell.angle_gamma   90.00
#
_symmetry.space_group_name_H-M   'P 1'
#
loop_
_entity.id
_entity.type
_entity.pdbx_description
1 polymer ?
#
loop_
_entity_poly.entity_id
_entity_poly.type
_entity_poly.pdbx_seq_one_letter_code
_entity_poly.pdbx_strand_id
1 'polypeptide(L)'
;SIRSKPARTLIAVSVPLEGKVQLWQHDVIPILVHLLKDRDEEVQANAAGALMNAAVTTEGKYAALDVEATQPLLQLLTSSLSKARLNAIKALTMLAEAPEGRKLLQSHVATFRVLEEDLSPAVQRAAQIAIKVIEWKP
;
A
#
# COMPACT_ATOMS: atom_id res chain seq x y z
N SER A 1 5.09 -31.00 13.83
CA SER A 1 6.23 -30.21 14.35
C SER A 1 7.19 -29.93 13.22
N ILE A 2 7.44 -28.63 12.98
CA ILE A 2 8.58 -27.97 12.30
C ILE A 2 9.36 -28.80 11.27
N ARG A 3 9.22 -28.43 9.98
CA ARG A 3 10.31 -27.91 9.14
C ARG A 3 9.79 -27.50 7.76
N SER A 4 9.96 -26.22 7.46
CA SER A 4 10.01 -25.66 6.11
C SER A 4 8.66 -25.44 5.39
N LYS A 5 7.95 -24.37 5.78
CA LYS A 5 7.21 -23.51 4.84
C LYS A 5 7.92 -22.15 4.65
N PRO A 6 9.17 -22.07 4.13
CA PRO A 6 9.87 -20.82 3.87
C PRO A 6 9.83 -20.50 2.37
N ALA A 7 8.75 -20.90 1.67
CA ALA A 7 8.65 -20.75 0.21
C ALA A 7 7.78 -19.58 -0.24
N ARG A 8 7.11 -18.86 0.68
CA ARG A 8 6.26 -17.71 0.32
C ARG A 8 6.77 -16.35 0.80
N THR A 9 7.81 -16.30 1.64
CA THR A 9 8.25 -15.05 2.27
C THR A 9 9.59 -14.51 1.72
N LEU A 10 10.28 -15.26 0.87
CA LEU A 10 11.66 -14.95 0.44
C LEU A 10 11.79 -14.18 -0.88
N ILE A 11 10.69 -13.85 -1.57
CA ILE A 11 10.79 -13.21 -2.90
C ILE A 11 11.04 -11.69 -2.81
N ALA A 12 10.80 -11.04 -1.66
CA ALA A 12 10.89 -9.57 -1.59
C ALA A 12 12.32 -9.02 -1.32
N VAL A 13 13.30 -9.82 -0.88
CA VAL A 13 14.51 -9.25 -0.23
C VAL A 13 15.84 -9.52 -0.95
N SER A 14 15.93 -10.35 -2.01
CA SER A 14 17.26 -10.70 -2.56
C SER A 14 17.33 -10.99 -4.07
N VAL A 15 16.98 -10.03 -4.93
CA VAL A 15 17.38 -10.09 -6.35
C VAL A 15 17.97 -8.74 -6.80
N PRO A 16 19.17 -8.71 -7.43
CA PRO A 16 19.77 -7.50 -8.02
C PRO A 16 18.88 -6.84 -9.09
N LEU A 17 19.08 -5.53 -9.33
CA LEU A 17 18.20 -4.69 -10.14
C LEU A 17 18.04 -5.16 -11.58
N GLU A 18 19.07 -5.76 -12.20
CA GLU A 18 19.05 -6.04 -13.64
C GLU A 18 18.19 -7.25 -14.04
N GLY A 19 17.95 -8.21 -13.13
CA GLY A 19 17.11 -9.39 -13.39
C GLY A 19 15.60 -9.19 -13.14
N LYS A 20 15.20 -8.01 -12.63
CA LYS A 20 13.84 -7.72 -12.15
C LYS A 20 12.86 -7.24 -13.22
N VAL A 21 13.28 -7.01 -14.46
CA VAL A 21 12.41 -6.33 -15.43
C VAL A 21 11.38 -7.28 -16.08
N GLN A 22 11.58 -8.61 -16.04
CA GLN A 22 10.76 -9.54 -16.85
C GLN A 22 9.84 -10.50 -16.08
N LEU A 23 9.95 -10.61 -14.75
CA LEU A 23 9.09 -11.50 -13.94
C LEU A 23 7.96 -10.77 -13.17
N TRP A 24 7.88 -9.45 -13.28
CA TRP A 24 7.10 -8.60 -12.35
C TRP A 24 5.83 -8.00 -12.93
N GLN A 25 5.47 -8.30 -14.17
CA GLN A 25 4.49 -7.46 -14.86
C GLN A 25 3.01 -7.76 -14.59
N HIS A 26 2.62 -8.91 -14.01
CA HIS A 26 1.19 -9.12 -13.70
C HIS A 26 0.87 -9.87 -12.40
N ASP A 27 1.68 -10.84 -11.95
CA ASP A 27 1.26 -11.70 -10.82
C ASP A 27 1.67 -11.18 -9.43
N VAL A 28 2.60 -10.24 -9.34
CA VAL A 28 3.12 -9.79 -8.04
C VAL A 28 2.11 -8.91 -7.29
N ILE A 29 1.45 -7.98 -7.98
CA ILE A 29 0.47 -7.07 -7.35
C ILE A 29 -0.69 -7.84 -6.71
N PRO A 30 -1.34 -8.82 -7.38
CA PRO A 30 -2.32 -9.69 -6.75
C PRO A 30 -1.81 -10.40 -5.48
N ILE A 31 -0.57 -10.89 -5.51
CA ILE A 31 0.06 -11.54 -4.34
C ILE A 31 0.24 -10.54 -3.20
N LEU A 32 0.73 -9.32 -3.49
CA LEU A 32 0.88 -8.28 -2.48
C LEU A 32 -0.46 -7.89 -1.86
N VAL A 33 -1.52 -7.74 -2.66
CA VAL A 33 -2.87 -7.45 -2.17
C VAL A 33 -3.42 -8.58 -1.30
N HIS A 34 -3.11 -9.84 -1.62
CA HIS A 34 -3.41 -10.97 -0.74
C HIS A 34 -2.67 -10.86 0.60
N LEU A 35 -1.39 -10.49 0.59
CA LEU A 35 -0.56 -10.34 1.79
C LEU A 35 -0.96 -9.16 2.69
N LEU A 36 -1.72 -8.18 2.19
CA LEU A 36 -2.33 -7.14 3.03
C LEU A 36 -3.33 -7.71 4.06
N LYS A 37 -3.79 -8.95 3.86
CA LYS A 37 -4.73 -9.65 4.74
C LYS A 37 -4.05 -10.71 5.62
N ASP A 38 -2.72 -10.72 5.66
CA ASP A 38 -1.97 -11.65 6.51
C ASP A 38 -2.29 -11.41 8.01
N ARG A 39 -2.01 -12.38 8.87
CA ARG A 39 -2.20 -12.25 10.32
C ARG A 39 -1.07 -11.48 10.98
N ASP A 40 0.10 -11.44 10.35
CA ASP A 40 1.28 -10.73 10.84
C ASP A 40 1.29 -9.29 10.31
N GLU A 41 1.20 -8.32 11.24
CA GLU A 41 1.20 -6.89 10.90
C GLU A 41 2.50 -6.43 10.20
N GLU A 42 3.64 -7.10 10.45
CA GLU A 42 4.88 -6.79 9.71
C GLU A 42 4.80 -7.25 8.26
N VAL A 43 4.15 -8.39 7.99
CA VAL A 43 3.91 -8.86 6.62
C VAL A 43 2.97 -7.88 5.90
N GLN A 44 1.90 -7.45 6.57
CA GLN A 44 0.98 -6.43 6.05
C GLN A 44 1.73 -5.12 5.73
N ALA A 45 2.57 -4.63 6.66
CA ALA A 45 3.34 -3.42 6.48
C ALA A 45 4.33 -3.51 5.31
N ASN A 46 5.00 -4.65 5.15
CA ASN A 46 5.94 -4.87 4.05
C ASN A 46 5.20 -4.98 2.70
N ALA A 47 4.03 -5.63 2.66
CA ALA A 47 3.19 -5.69 1.47
C ALA A 47 2.68 -4.31 1.05
N ALA A 48 2.21 -3.49 2.00
CA ALA A 48 1.81 -2.11 1.73
C ALA A 48 2.98 -1.26 1.21
N GLY A 49 4.19 -1.44 1.76
CA GLY A 49 5.39 -0.76 1.29
C GLY A 49 5.81 -1.18 -0.13
N ALA A 50 5.67 -2.47 -0.46
CA ALA A 50 5.92 -2.97 -1.80
C ALA A 50 4.89 -2.42 -2.82
N LEU A 51 3.61 -2.34 -2.45
CA LEU A 51 2.57 -1.72 -3.29
C LEU A 51 2.80 -0.23 -3.49
N MET A 52 3.23 0.50 -2.45
CA MET A 52 3.65 1.90 -2.58
C MET A 52 4.74 2.05 -3.64
N ASN A 53 5.77 1.20 -3.62
CA ASN A 53 6.86 1.25 -4.61
C ASN A 53 6.36 0.90 -6.02
N ALA A 54 5.47 -0.08 -6.17
CA ALA A 54 4.91 -0.45 -7.46
C ALA A 54 4.06 0.69 -8.07
N ALA A 55 3.28 1.38 -7.24
CA ALA A 55 2.38 2.47 -7.63
C ALA A 55 3.08 3.78 -8.03
N VAL A 56 4.43 3.86 -7.93
CA VAL A 56 5.22 4.97 -8.48
C VAL A 56 5.10 5.04 -10.01
N THR A 57 4.94 3.88 -10.67
CA THR A 57 4.71 3.81 -12.12
C THR A 57 3.23 3.89 -12.45
N THR A 58 2.90 4.42 -13.63
CA THR A 58 1.51 4.48 -14.10
C THR A 58 0.92 3.08 -14.22
N GLU A 59 1.66 2.14 -14.79
CA GLU A 59 1.26 0.75 -14.98
C GLU A 59 0.99 0.06 -13.64
N GLY A 60 1.92 0.17 -12.68
CA GLY A 60 1.75 -0.43 -11.36
C GLY A 60 0.59 0.18 -10.56
N LYS A 61 0.33 1.49 -10.75
CA LYS A 61 -0.80 2.19 -10.13
C LYS A 61 -2.13 1.67 -10.64
N TYR A 62 -2.31 1.57 -11.96
CA TYR A 62 -3.54 1.02 -12.54
C TYR A 62 -3.69 -0.47 -12.25
N ALA A 63 -2.62 -1.25 -12.33
CA ALA A 63 -2.68 -2.67 -11.97
C ALA A 63 -3.10 -2.88 -10.51
N ALA A 64 -2.67 -2.03 -9.57
CA ALA A 64 -3.13 -2.08 -8.17
C ALA A 64 -4.60 -1.66 -8.00
N LEU A 65 -5.07 -0.68 -8.78
CA LEU A 65 -6.48 -0.29 -8.81
C LEU A 65 -7.37 -1.40 -9.37
N ASP A 66 -6.94 -2.05 -10.46
CA ASP A 66 -7.67 -3.12 -11.14
C ASP A 66 -7.91 -4.35 -10.26
N VAL A 67 -6.98 -4.63 -9.35
CA VAL A 67 -7.12 -5.73 -8.36
C VAL A 67 -7.69 -5.27 -7.02
N GLU A 68 -8.29 -4.08 -6.98
CA GLU A 68 -8.98 -3.51 -5.81
C GLU A 68 -8.09 -3.38 -4.56
N ALA A 69 -6.81 -3.01 -4.75
CA ALA A 69 -5.86 -2.85 -3.63
C ALA A 69 -6.29 -1.78 -2.60
N THR A 70 -7.15 -0.83 -3.00
CA THR A 70 -7.60 0.28 -2.16
C THR A 70 -8.32 -0.20 -0.90
N GLN A 71 -9.18 -1.22 -1.01
CA GLN A 71 -9.99 -1.68 0.12
C GLN A 71 -9.13 -2.32 1.23
N PRO A 72 -8.22 -3.27 0.95
CA PRO A 72 -7.34 -3.79 2.00
C PRO A 72 -6.36 -2.75 2.54
N LEU A 73 -5.89 -1.80 1.71
CA LEU A 73 -5.05 -0.71 2.20
C LEU A 73 -5.81 0.22 3.17
N LEU A 74 -7.07 0.54 2.89
CA LEU A 74 -7.93 1.31 3.80
C LEU A 74 -8.13 0.59 5.15
N GLN A 75 -8.22 -0.74 5.16
CA GLN A 75 -8.31 -1.53 6.39
C GLN A 75 -7.04 -1.43 7.25
N LEU A 76 -5.86 -1.29 6.64
CA LEU A 76 -4.61 -1.15 7.38
C LEU A 76 -4.46 0.21 8.07
N LEU A 77 -5.31 1.20 7.76
CA LEU A 77 -5.31 2.50 8.44
C LEU A 77 -5.66 2.39 9.94
N THR A 78 -6.29 1.28 10.36
CA THR A 78 -6.60 1.01 11.77
C THR A 78 -5.66 -0.02 12.42
N SER A 79 -4.57 -0.42 11.75
CA SER A 79 -3.60 -1.37 12.32
C SER A 79 -2.94 -0.81 13.59
N SER A 80 -2.60 -1.70 14.53
CA SER A 80 -1.90 -1.29 15.74
C SER A 80 -0.45 -0.88 15.44
N LEU A 81 0.14 -1.46 14.39
CA LEU A 81 1.48 -1.14 13.92
C LEU A 81 1.51 0.17 13.11
N SER A 82 2.20 1.18 13.63
CA SER A 82 2.35 2.49 12.96
C SER A 82 3.01 2.39 11.59
N LYS A 83 3.94 1.43 11.40
CA LYS A 83 4.57 1.14 10.10
C LYS A 83 3.55 0.66 9.06
N ALA A 84 2.59 -0.17 9.45
CA ALA A 84 1.52 -0.63 8.55
C ALA A 84 0.63 0.55 8.12
N ARG A 85 0.18 1.36 9.09
CA ARG A 85 -0.61 2.57 8.81
C ARG A 85 0.13 3.53 7.88
N LEU A 86 1.40 3.82 8.19
CA LEU A 86 2.23 4.72 7.39
C LEU A 86 2.38 4.26 5.94
N ASN A 87 2.72 2.99 5.73
CA ASN A 87 2.90 2.44 4.39
C ASN A 87 1.58 2.38 3.63
N ALA A 88 0.48 2.05 4.29
CA ALA A 88 -0.85 2.05 3.68
C ALA A 88 -1.26 3.45 3.22
N ILE A 89 -1.08 4.48 4.05
CA ILE A 89 -1.37 5.87 3.65
C ILE A 89 -0.55 6.26 2.43
N LYS A 90 0.76 5.98 2.43
CA LYS A 90 1.64 6.32 1.30
C LYS A 90 1.22 5.60 0.02
N ALA A 91 0.88 4.31 0.10
CA ALA A 91 0.38 3.56 -1.05
C ALA A 91 -0.93 4.19 -1.58
N LEU A 92 -1.90 4.49 -0.70
CA LEU A 92 -3.15 5.15 -1.08
C LEU A 92 -2.92 6.53 -1.69
N THR A 93 -1.96 7.30 -1.20
CA THR A 93 -1.57 8.59 -1.80
C THR A 93 -1.05 8.42 -3.22
N MET A 94 -0.20 7.42 -3.49
CA MET A 94 0.26 7.12 -4.86
C MET A 94 -0.92 6.75 -5.77
N LEU A 95 -1.86 5.92 -5.28
CA LEU A 95 -3.07 5.58 -6.04
C LEU A 95 -3.95 6.81 -6.31
N ALA A 96 -4.05 7.74 -5.35
CA ALA A 96 -4.82 8.99 -5.48
C ALA A 96 -4.23 10.00 -6.48
N GLU A 97 -3.02 9.77 -7.00
CA GLU A 97 -2.51 10.56 -8.12
C GLU A 97 -3.23 10.24 -9.43
N ALA A 98 -3.72 9.01 -9.61
CA ALA A 98 -4.58 8.64 -10.73
C ALA A 98 -6.02 9.20 -10.52
N PRO A 99 -6.70 9.68 -11.58
CA PRO A 99 -8.07 10.21 -11.46
C PRO A 99 -9.06 9.24 -10.81
N GLU A 100 -8.99 7.96 -11.16
CA GLU A 100 -9.85 6.88 -10.68
C GLU A 100 -9.61 6.61 -9.19
N GLY A 101 -8.34 6.50 -8.80
CA GLY A 101 -7.93 6.35 -7.41
C GLY A 101 -8.33 7.56 -6.56
N ARG A 102 -8.14 8.78 -7.08
CA ARG A 102 -8.59 10.02 -6.43
C ARG A 102 -10.09 10.00 -6.18
N LYS A 103 -10.88 9.73 -7.23
CA LYS A 103 -12.34 9.68 -7.16
C LYS A 103 -12.83 8.64 -6.15
N LEU A 104 -12.21 7.47 -6.12
CA LEU A 104 -12.54 6.40 -5.16
C LEU A 104 -12.29 6.87 -3.72
N LEU A 105 -11.15 7.51 -3.47
CA LEU A 105 -10.73 7.91 -2.13
C LEU A 105 -11.39 9.18 -1.59
N GLN A 106 -12.10 9.95 -2.42
CA GLN A 106 -12.86 11.13 -1.97
C GLN A 106 -13.88 10.80 -0.88
N SER A 107 -14.55 9.65 -0.98
CA SER A 107 -15.51 9.19 0.03
C SER A 107 -14.86 8.76 1.37
N HIS A 108 -13.53 8.64 1.39
CA HIS A 108 -12.75 8.14 2.53
C HIS A 108 -11.92 9.24 3.23
N VAL A 109 -11.99 10.51 2.80
CA VAL A 109 -11.20 11.62 3.36
C VAL A 109 -11.33 11.71 4.89
N ALA A 110 -12.53 11.48 5.43
CA ALA A 110 -12.76 11.50 6.89
C ALA A 110 -11.86 10.49 7.64
N THR A 111 -11.58 9.33 7.04
CA THR A 111 -10.68 8.31 7.60
C THR A 111 -9.25 8.83 7.72
N PHE A 112 -8.77 9.60 6.74
CA PHE A 112 -7.44 10.22 6.80
C PHE A 112 -7.40 11.35 7.82
N ARG A 113 -8.47 12.13 7.99
CA ARG A 113 -8.53 13.20 9.01
C ARG A 113 -8.38 12.65 10.43
N VAL A 114 -8.97 11.49 10.73
CA VAL A 114 -8.76 10.83 12.04
C VAL A 114 -7.28 10.54 12.31
N LEU A 115 -6.49 10.26 11.26
CA LEU A 115 -5.05 9.97 11.38
C LEU A 115 -4.18 11.22 11.56
N GLU A 116 -4.74 12.42 11.47
CA GLU A 116 -4.04 13.67 11.83
C GLU A 116 -3.74 13.75 13.34
N GLU A 117 -4.48 12.99 14.15
CA GLU A 117 -4.28 12.85 15.60
C GLU A 117 -3.51 11.58 15.99
N ASP A 118 -2.93 10.85 15.03
CA ASP A 118 -2.20 9.60 15.29
C ASP A 118 -0.99 9.83 16.22
N LEU A 119 -0.67 8.86 17.07
CA LEU A 119 0.50 8.94 17.98
C LEU A 119 1.84 9.04 17.24
N SER A 120 1.91 8.61 15.98
CA SER A 120 3.11 8.70 15.14
C SER A 120 3.11 9.99 14.30
N PRO A 121 4.08 10.90 14.52
CA PRO A 121 4.20 12.11 13.69
C PRO A 121 4.40 11.83 12.20
N ALA A 122 4.96 10.66 11.85
CA ALA A 122 5.11 10.26 10.46
C ALA A 122 3.76 9.91 9.82
N VAL A 123 2.87 9.26 10.57
CA VAL A 123 1.51 8.92 10.13
C VAL A 123 0.69 10.20 9.95
N GLN A 124 0.75 11.12 10.93
CA GLN A 124 0.06 12.43 10.84
C GLN A 124 0.44 13.19 9.56
N ARG A 125 1.75 13.33 9.28
CA ARG A 125 2.24 14.02 8.08
C ARG A 125 1.79 13.31 6.80
N ALA A 126 1.85 11.99 6.76
CA ALA A 126 1.41 11.23 5.60
C ALA A 126 -0.09 11.42 5.34
N ALA A 127 -0.92 11.44 6.40
CA ALA A 127 -2.36 11.66 6.28
C ALA A 127 -2.68 13.06 5.71
N GLN A 128 -2.00 14.11 6.21
CA GLN A 128 -2.14 15.47 5.69
C GLN A 128 -1.81 15.57 4.20
N ILE A 129 -0.75 14.88 3.76
CA ILE A 129 -0.39 14.83 2.33
C ILE A 129 -1.45 14.07 1.54
N ALA A 130 -1.91 12.93 2.03
CA ALA A 130 -2.96 12.15 1.37
C ALA A 130 -4.23 12.97 1.15
N ILE A 131 -4.69 13.69 2.18
CA ILE A 131 -5.87 14.57 2.10
C ILE A 131 -5.69 15.61 0.99
N LYS A 132 -4.55 16.30 0.94
CA LYS A 132 -4.25 17.29 -0.11
C LYS A 132 -4.30 16.70 -1.51
N VAL A 133 -3.75 15.49 -1.70
CA VAL A 133 -3.75 14.80 -3.01
C VAL A 133 -5.17 14.34 -3.40
N ILE A 134 -5.95 13.86 -2.44
CA ILE A 134 -7.31 13.36 -2.67
C ILE A 134 -8.28 14.50 -2.99
N GLU A 135 -8.17 15.62 -2.27
CA GLU A 135 -9.07 16.78 -2.42
C GLU A 135 -8.65 17.72 -3.55
N TRP A 136 -7.47 17.53 -4.15
CA TRP A 136 -6.98 18.39 -5.23
C TRP A 136 -7.95 18.42 -6.42
N LYS A 137 -8.23 19.63 -6.89
CA LYS A 137 -8.99 19.91 -8.12
C LYS A 137 -8.10 20.75 -9.05
N PRO A 138 -7.96 20.37 -10.34
CA PRO A 138 -7.19 21.14 -11.32
C PRO A 138 -7.78 22.53 -11.58
#